data_AF-A0A644XJ47-F1
#
_entry.id   AF-A0A644XJ47-F1
#
_cell.length_a   1.000
_cell.length_b   1.000
_cell.length_c   1.000
_cell.angle_alpha   90.00
_cell.angle_beta   90.00
_cell.angle_gamma   90.00
#
_symmetry.space_group_name_H-M   'P 1'
#
loop_
_entity.id
_entity.type
_entity.pdbx_description
1 polymer ?
#
loop_
_entity_poly.entity_id
_entity_poly.type
_entity_poly.pdbx_seq_one_letter_code
_entity_poly.pdbx_strand_id
1 'polypeptide(L)'
;MNETVMFEDVLVQANCDISEKSGNIKCPFCNTWSFKIYPEQLAKCHNASCGWHGNAIKFYTEFKNIDKNEAIKELAVKLDLKKSIVGKKEQTLKEAKIALAKDLEFLSWCRLYFAFYKNDVVEQKIYAEKCGLSKSAFSRILNGNMGNALTWRKTLNVLRQEINIERLKKDMKKGAKYFLEDIPLEYVTKYRIKKRTKKSRPLS
;
A
#
# COMPACT_ATOMS: atom_id res chain seq x y z
N MET A 1 -6.29 17.96 19.93
CA MET A 1 -5.81 17.85 18.54
C MET A 1 -4.65 16.86 18.60
N ASN A 2 -4.88 15.54 18.43
CA ASN A 2 -3.88 14.50 18.67
C ASN A 2 -4.16 13.26 17.81
N GLU A 3 -4.40 13.46 16.51
CA GLU A 3 -4.26 12.37 15.55
C GLU A 3 -2.91 12.57 14.85
N THR A 4 -1.98 11.69 15.17
CA THR A 4 -0.57 11.82 14.81
C THR A 4 -0.40 11.48 13.34
N VAL A 5 -0.18 12.50 12.51
CA VAL A 5 0.31 12.30 11.14
C VAL A 5 1.71 11.71 11.25
N MET A 6 1.90 10.50 10.71
CA MET A 6 3.20 9.85 10.72
C MET A 6 4.18 10.63 9.85
N PHE A 7 5.36 10.92 10.38
CA PHE A 7 6.36 11.75 9.71
C PHE A 7 6.88 11.07 8.44
N GLU A 8 7.06 9.75 8.48
CA GLU A 8 7.50 8.93 7.36
C GLU A 8 6.52 9.00 6.18
N ASP A 9 5.21 8.95 6.47
CA ASP A 9 4.18 9.07 5.44
C ASP A 9 4.27 10.43 4.72
N VAL A 10 4.53 11.50 5.48
CA VAL A 10 4.70 12.85 4.92
C VAL A 10 5.96 12.96 4.06
N LEU A 11 7.07 12.33 4.47
CA LEU A 11 8.29 12.29 3.68
C LEU A 11 8.09 11.57 2.35
N VAL A 12 7.39 10.43 2.37
CA VAL A 12 7.04 9.69 1.13
C VAL A 12 6.17 10.55 0.21
N GLN A 13 5.15 11.23 0.75
CA GLN A 13 4.31 12.14 -0.05
C GLN A 13 5.07 13.34 -0.61
N ALA A 14 6.14 13.76 0.07
CA ALA A 14 7.01 14.83 -0.39
C ALA A 14 8.05 14.34 -1.42
N ASN A 15 8.03 13.05 -1.80
CA ASN A 15 9.04 12.38 -2.62
C ASN A 15 10.46 12.50 -2.03
N CYS A 16 10.59 12.44 -0.71
CA CYS A 16 11.87 12.42 -0.04
C CYS A 16 12.48 11.02 0.00
N ASP A 17 13.80 10.95 -0.01
CA ASP A 17 14.54 9.71 0.21
C ASP A 17 14.46 9.31 1.68
N ILE A 18 13.81 8.18 1.96
CA ILE A 18 13.64 7.62 3.31
C ILE A 18 14.61 6.46 3.58
N SER A 19 15.57 6.21 2.69
CA SER A 19 16.61 5.21 2.98
C SER A 19 17.42 5.64 4.21
N GLU A 20 17.82 4.65 5.01
CA GLU A 20 18.55 4.90 6.25
C GLU A 20 20.03 4.51 6.10
N LYS A 21 20.91 5.36 6.64
CA LYS A 21 22.33 5.10 6.82
C LYS A 21 22.70 5.38 8.27
N SER A 22 23.08 4.34 9.01
CA SER A 22 23.41 4.41 10.44
C SER A 22 22.30 5.04 11.29
N GLY A 23 21.04 4.73 11.00
CA GLY A 23 19.86 5.23 11.72
C GLY A 23 19.51 6.70 11.45
N ASN A 24 20.06 7.30 10.39
CA ASN A 24 19.67 8.62 9.88
C ASN A 24 19.24 8.52 8.42
N ILE A 25 18.27 9.34 8.02
CA ILE A 25 17.90 9.54 6.62
C ILE A 25 18.61 10.77 6.04
N LYS A 26 18.61 10.86 4.71
CA LYS A 26 19.12 12.03 4.00
C LYS A 26 18.18 13.23 4.26
N CYS A 27 18.73 14.31 4.82
CA CYS A 27 17.94 15.50 5.15
C CYS A 27 17.36 16.13 3.88
N PRO A 28 16.03 16.36 3.79
CA PRO A 28 15.42 16.99 2.61
C PRO A 28 15.81 18.45 2.38
N PHE A 29 16.30 19.15 3.41
CA PHE A 29 16.70 20.56 3.31
C PHE A 29 18.17 20.75 2.95
N CYS A 30 19.07 19.93 3.51
CA CYS A 30 20.52 20.09 3.34
C CYS A 30 21.21 18.89 2.67
N ASN A 31 20.45 17.89 2.25
CA ASN A 31 20.93 16.68 1.56
C ASN A 31 22.00 15.85 2.30
N THR A 32 22.23 16.12 3.58
CA THR A 32 23.22 15.42 4.41
C THR A 32 22.55 14.29 5.21
N TRP A 33 23.23 13.13 5.35
CA TRP A 33 22.79 11.96 6.14
C TRP A 33 22.81 12.24 7.64
N SER A 34 21.86 13.02 8.12
CA SER A 34 21.86 13.59 9.47
C SER A 34 20.45 13.83 10.01
N PHE A 35 19.42 13.43 9.27
CA PHE A 35 18.04 13.65 9.65
C PHE A 35 17.52 12.43 10.40
N LYS A 36 16.96 12.63 11.59
CA LYS A 36 16.48 11.57 12.46
C LYS A 36 15.04 11.83 12.86
N ILE A 37 14.21 10.81 12.74
CA ILE A 37 12.83 10.81 13.23
C ILE A 37 12.82 10.11 14.59
N TYR A 38 12.15 10.74 15.56
CA TYR A 38 12.04 10.24 16.93
C TYR A 38 10.67 9.60 17.16
N PRO A 39 10.54 8.70 18.16
CA PRO A 39 9.27 8.02 18.47
C PRO A 39 8.08 8.96 18.69
N GLU A 40 8.32 10.18 19.16
CA GLU A 40 7.31 11.22 19.39
C GLU A 40 6.82 11.91 18.10
N GLN A 41 7.19 11.42 16.91
CA GLN A 41 6.84 12.01 15.61
C GLN A 41 7.38 13.44 15.42
N LEU A 42 8.49 13.72 16.12
CA LEU A 42 9.37 14.85 15.90
C LEU A 42 10.57 14.39 15.10
N ALA A 43 11.11 15.25 14.25
CA ALA A 43 12.35 14.98 13.56
C ALA A 43 13.33 16.15 13.69
N LYS A 44 14.62 15.84 13.58
CA LYS A 44 15.72 16.81 13.66
C LYS A 44 16.82 16.48 12.65
N CYS A 45 17.38 17.50 12.02
CA CYS A 45 18.64 17.44 11.31
C CYS A 45 19.79 17.78 12.26
N HIS A 46 20.74 16.86 12.42
CA HIS A 46 21.93 17.02 13.26
C HIS A 46 23.09 17.74 12.56
N ASN A 47 22.97 18.07 11.28
CA ASN A 47 23.96 18.88 10.59
C ASN A 47 23.91 20.33 11.12
N ALA A 48 25.05 20.84 11.61
CA ALA A 48 25.15 22.15 12.27
C ALA A 48 24.71 23.32 11.37
N SER A 49 24.90 23.22 10.06
CA SER A 49 24.49 24.27 9.11
C SER A 49 22.99 24.26 8.78
N CYS A 50 22.27 23.18 9.09
CA CYS A 50 20.85 23.05 8.82
C CYS A 50 20.02 23.18 10.09
N GLY A 51 20.32 22.36 11.10
CA GLY A 51 19.69 22.42 12.43
C GLY A 51 18.17 22.25 12.45
N TRP A 52 17.55 21.87 11.33
CA TRP A 52 16.09 21.82 11.20
C TRP A 52 15.48 20.94 12.28
N HIS A 53 14.36 21.37 12.88
CA HIS A 53 13.62 20.59 13.86
C HIS A 53 12.12 20.86 13.79
N GLY A 54 11.30 19.83 13.94
CA GLY A 54 9.84 20.00 13.87
C GLY A 54 9.05 18.71 13.83
N ASN A 55 7.73 18.86 13.75
CA ASN A 55 6.79 17.77 13.46
C ASN A 55 6.49 17.68 11.95
N ALA A 56 5.74 16.66 11.56
CA ALA A 56 5.46 16.36 10.16
C ALA A 56 4.74 17.51 9.41
N ILE A 57 3.85 18.23 10.10
CA ILE A 57 3.15 19.39 9.51
C ILE A 57 4.13 20.54 9.26
N LYS A 58 4.97 20.88 10.25
CA LYS A 58 5.99 21.91 10.10
C LYS A 58 6.97 21.58 8.97
N PHE A 59 7.35 20.31 8.87
CA PHE A 59 8.17 19.83 7.76
C PHE A 59 7.50 20.11 6.41
N TYR A 60 6.23 19.70 6.25
CA TYR A 60 5.55 19.84 4.96
C TYR A 60 5.35 21.30 4.55
N THR A 61 5.00 22.17 5.50
CA THR A 61 4.87 23.61 5.26
C THR A 61 6.16 24.22 4.76
N GLU A 62 7.28 23.92 5.42
CA GLU A 62 8.57 24.52 5.09
C GLU A 62 9.18 23.90 3.83
N PHE A 63 8.96 22.59 3.60
CA PHE A 63 9.46 21.88 2.43
C PHE A 63 8.71 22.26 1.14
N LYS A 64 7.40 22.49 1.22
CA LYS A 64 6.57 22.92 0.08
C LYS A 64 6.44 24.44 -0.04
N ASN A 65 6.90 25.19 0.96
CA ASN A 65 6.75 26.63 1.06
C ASN A 65 5.28 27.08 0.94
N ILE A 66 4.41 26.47 1.74
CA ILE A 66 2.96 26.73 1.79
C ILE A 66 2.52 27.03 3.21
N ASP A 67 1.35 27.64 3.37
CA ASP A 67 0.82 27.93 4.70
C ASP A 67 0.36 26.65 5.42
N LYS A 68 0.27 26.73 6.76
CA LYS A 68 -0.09 25.59 7.61
C LYS A 68 -1.46 24.99 7.28
N ASN A 69 -2.46 25.81 6.99
CA ASN A 69 -3.80 25.33 6.68
C ASN A 69 -3.83 24.66 5.30
N GLU A 70 -3.10 25.19 4.33
CA GLU A 70 -2.93 24.57 3.01
C GLU A 70 -2.17 23.24 3.12
N ALA A 71 -1.08 23.18 3.88
CA ALA A 71 -0.36 21.93 4.16
C ALA A 71 -1.27 20.87 4.79
N ILE A 72 -2.09 21.25 5.77
CA ILE A 72 -3.05 20.33 6.38
C ILE A 72 -4.06 19.83 5.34
N LYS A 73 -4.60 20.71 4.48
CA LYS A 73 -5.54 20.33 3.41
C LYS A 73 -4.91 19.42 2.36
N GLU A 74 -3.66 19.68 1.97
CA GLU A 74 -2.97 18.84 1.00
C GLU A 74 -2.66 17.47 1.56
N LEU A 75 -2.08 17.41 2.76
CA LEU A 75 -1.84 16.17 3.47
C LEU A 75 -3.15 15.43 3.70
N ALA A 76 -4.25 16.14 3.98
CA ALA A 76 -5.58 15.57 4.13
C ALA A 76 -6.00 14.69 2.96
N VAL A 77 -5.78 15.22 1.77
CA VAL A 77 -6.18 14.62 0.50
C VAL A 77 -5.19 13.52 0.10
N LYS A 78 -3.88 13.81 0.19
CA LYS A 78 -2.80 12.97 -0.34
C LYS A 78 -2.53 11.73 0.50
N LEU A 79 -2.64 11.84 1.81
CA LEU A 79 -2.45 10.71 2.73
C LEU A 79 -3.73 9.87 2.93
N ASP A 80 -4.77 10.10 2.10
CA ASP A 80 -6.13 9.59 2.30
C ASP A 80 -6.62 9.82 3.74
N LEU A 81 -6.11 10.88 4.39
CA LEU A 81 -6.60 11.31 5.69
C LEU A 81 -8.02 11.86 5.53
N LYS A 82 -8.69 11.85 4.38
CA LYS A 82 -10.15 12.06 4.35
C LYS A 82 -10.93 11.03 5.18
N LYS A 83 -10.31 9.90 5.57
CA LYS A 83 -10.84 8.97 6.59
C LYS A 83 -10.30 9.16 8.01
N SER A 84 -9.28 10.00 8.22
CA SER A 84 -8.69 10.31 9.55
C SER A 84 -8.59 11.82 9.85
N ILE A 85 -9.12 12.67 8.98
CA ILE A 85 -9.58 14.03 9.19
C ILE A 85 -11.10 13.87 9.21
N VAL A 86 -11.51 13.03 10.15
CA VAL A 86 -12.66 13.38 10.93
C VAL A 86 -12.15 14.48 11.84
N GLY A 87 -12.14 15.73 11.35
CA GLY A 87 -12.37 16.81 12.30
C GLY A 87 -13.65 16.42 13.00
N LYS A 88 -13.58 16.00 14.28
CA LYS A 88 -14.62 15.38 15.12
C LYS A 88 -16.05 15.67 14.64
N LYS A 89 -16.44 15.07 13.53
CA LYS A 89 -17.81 15.00 13.09
C LYS A 89 -18.14 13.62 13.55
N GLU A 90 -18.75 13.55 14.73
CA GLU A 90 -19.31 12.29 15.19
C GLU A 90 -20.04 11.67 14.01
N GLN A 91 -19.50 10.55 13.52
CA GLN A 91 -20.17 9.83 12.47
C GLN A 91 -21.43 9.28 13.12
N THR A 92 -22.56 9.54 12.48
CA THR A 92 -23.77 8.80 12.82
C THR A 92 -23.50 7.31 12.60
N LEU A 93 -24.19 6.44 13.34
CA LEU A 93 -24.10 4.99 13.17
C LEU A 93 -24.29 4.58 11.70
N LYS A 94 -25.15 5.30 10.96
CA LYS A 94 -25.40 5.08 9.53
C LYS A 94 -24.15 5.38 8.69
N GLU A 95 -23.50 6.51 8.92
CA GLU A 95 -22.27 6.88 8.20
C GLU A 95 -21.12 5.90 8.49
N ALA A 96 -20.95 5.50 9.75
CA ALA A 96 -19.95 4.51 10.15
C ALA A 96 -20.20 3.15 9.47
N LYS A 97 -21.45 2.69 9.41
CA LYS A 97 -21.84 1.45 8.70
C LYS A 97 -21.53 1.53 7.20
N ILE A 98 -21.85 2.66 6.55
CA ILE A 98 -21.57 2.86 5.13
C ILE A 98 -20.06 2.88 4.87
N ALA A 99 -19.28 3.56 5.71
CA ALA A 99 -17.82 3.60 5.58
C ALA A 99 -17.21 2.20 5.70
N LEU A 100 -17.64 1.42 6.70
CA LEU A 100 -17.18 0.03 6.88
C LEU A 100 -17.61 -0.86 5.71
N ALA A 101 -18.83 -0.72 5.21
CA ALA A 101 -19.29 -1.48 4.03
C ALA A 101 -18.40 -1.21 2.81
N LYS A 102 -18.03 0.06 2.55
CA LYS A 102 -17.11 0.43 1.48
C LYS A 102 -15.69 -0.12 1.68
N ASP A 103 -15.21 -0.18 2.92
CA ASP A 103 -13.92 -0.81 3.22
C ASP A 103 -13.95 -2.31 2.92
N LEU A 104 -15.02 -3.01 3.33
CA LEU A 104 -15.21 -4.44 3.06
C LEU A 104 -15.36 -4.74 1.57
N GLU A 105 -16.07 -3.89 0.82
CA GLU A 105 -16.14 -3.95 -0.64
C GLU A 105 -14.75 -3.81 -1.26
N PHE A 106 -13.98 -2.81 -0.85
CA PHE A 106 -12.61 -2.63 -1.34
C PHE A 106 -11.71 -3.84 -1.04
N LEU A 107 -11.80 -4.42 0.15
CA LEU A 107 -11.07 -5.66 0.50
C LEU A 107 -11.50 -6.86 -0.33
N SER A 108 -12.76 -6.92 -0.78
CA SER A 108 -13.20 -7.94 -1.73
C SER A 108 -12.47 -7.83 -3.07
N TRP A 109 -12.27 -6.62 -3.58
CA TRP A 109 -11.46 -6.38 -4.78
C TRP A 109 -10.00 -6.73 -4.57
N CYS A 110 -9.44 -6.43 -3.39
CA CYS A 110 -8.06 -6.81 -3.07
C CYS A 110 -7.88 -8.34 -3.05
N ARG A 111 -8.84 -9.08 -2.48
CA ARG A 111 -8.81 -10.56 -2.52
C ARG A 111 -8.85 -11.08 -3.95
N LEU A 112 -9.71 -10.51 -4.78
CA LEU A 112 -9.80 -10.87 -6.20
C LEU A 112 -8.49 -10.55 -6.95
N TYR A 113 -7.87 -9.41 -6.66
CA TYR A 113 -6.56 -9.02 -7.20
C TYR A 113 -5.49 -10.09 -6.94
N PHE A 114 -5.30 -10.47 -5.67
CA PHE A 114 -4.30 -11.48 -5.32
C PHE A 114 -4.63 -12.86 -5.93
N ALA A 115 -5.91 -13.22 -6.02
CA ALA A 115 -6.32 -14.48 -6.63
C ALA A 115 -6.10 -14.50 -8.15
N PHE A 116 -6.36 -13.37 -8.83
CA PHE A 116 -6.26 -13.27 -10.28
C PHE A 116 -4.80 -13.33 -10.77
N TYR A 117 -3.91 -12.56 -10.14
CA TYR A 117 -2.49 -12.50 -10.54
C TYR A 117 -1.62 -13.62 -9.94
N LYS A 118 -2.11 -14.34 -8.92
CA LYS A 118 -1.40 -15.41 -8.19
C LYS A 118 -0.12 -14.93 -7.48
N ASN A 119 0.49 -15.81 -6.67
CA ASN A 119 1.74 -15.51 -5.95
C ASN A 119 2.93 -15.30 -6.88
N ASP A 120 2.88 -15.84 -8.10
CA ASP A 120 3.99 -15.81 -9.06
C ASP A 120 4.29 -14.37 -9.54
N VAL A 121 3.31 -13.46 -9.37
CA VAL A 121 3.41 -12.03 -9.75
C VAL A 121 3.17 -11.11 -8.55
N VAL A 122 2.36 -11.54 -7.57
CA VAL A 122 1.93 -10.68 -6.45
C VAL A 122 1.96 -11.45 -5.13
N GLU A 123 3.08 -11.36 -4.40
CA GLU A 123 3.19 -11.97 -3.08
C GLU A 123 2.53 -11.13 -1.98
N GLN A 124 1.49 -11.65 -1.33
CA GLN A 124 0.86 -11.01 -0.16
C GLN A 124 1.86 -10.70 0.98
N LYS A 125 2.98 -11.42 1.06
CA LYS A 125 4.02 -11.21 2.06
C LYS A 125 4.62 -9.81 1.95
N ILE A 126 4.89 -9.32 0.73
CA ILE A 126 5.44 -8.00 0.48
C ILE A 126 4.49 -6.91 1.00
N TYR A 127 3.19 -7.07 0.76
CA TYR A 127 2.17 -6.14 1.25
C TYR A 127 2.04 -6.19 2.78
N ALA A 128 2.15 -7.37 3.38
CA ALA A 128 2.17 -7.54 4.83
C ALA A 128 3.37 -6.81 5.47
N GLU A 129 4.55 -6.92 4.88
CA GLU A 129 5.78 -6.23 5.32
C GLU A 129 5.63 -4.70 5.22
N LYS A 130 5.09 -4.16 4.12
CA LYS A 130 4.76 -2.73 3.99
C LYS A 130 3.78 -2.24 5.07
N CYS A 131 2.87 -3.11 5.51
CA CYS A 131 1.97 -2.81 6.62
C CYS A 131 2.64 -2.92 8.00
N GLY A 132 3.84 -3.52 8.11
CA GLY A 132 4.48 -3.88 9.37
C GLY A 132 3.78 -5.04 10.07
N LEU A 133 3.23 -6.00 9.31
CA LEU A 133 2.42 -7.11 9.80
C LEU A 133 3.00 -8.45 9.39
N SER A 134 2.72 -9.48 10.19
CA SER A 134 2.89 -10.86 9.76
C SER A 134 1.89 -11.19 8.63
N LYS A 135 2.25 -12.16 7.78
CA LYS A 135 1.37 -12.64 6.70
C LYS A 135 0.00 -13.09 7.22
N SER A 136 -0.04 -13.73 8.38
CA SER A 136 -1.29 -14.19 9.00
C SER A 136 -2.15 -13.03 9.52
N ALA A 137 -1.55 -12.01 10.13
CA ALA A 137 -2.26 -10.81 10.56
C ALA A 137 -2.83 -10.02 9.38
N PHE A 138 -2.02 -9.83 8.34
CA PHE A 138 -2.45 -9.20 7.09
C PHE A 138 -3.60 -9.97 6.43
N SER A 139 -3.48 -11.30 6.32
CA SER A 139 -4.52 -12.14 5.73
C SER A 139 -5.85 -12.07 6.49
N ARG A 140 -5.84 -11.97 7.82
CA ARG A 140 -7.07 -11.75 8.61
C ARG A 140 -7.77 -10.44 8.24
N ILE A 141 -7.01 -9.34 8.14
CA ILE A 141 -7.54 -8.04 7.73
C ILE A 141 -8.08 -8.09 6.30
N LEU A 142 -7.33 -8.71 5.38
CA LEU A 142 -7.74 -8.88 3.99
C LEU A 142 -9.09 -9.63 3.87
N ASN A 143 -9.36 -10.54 4.80
CA ASN A 143 -10.62 -11.29 4.90
C ASN A 143 -11.72 -10.55 5.71
N GLY A 144 -11.50 -9.27 6.05
CA GLY A 144 -12.49 -8.43 6.72
C GLY A 144 -12.49 -8.53 8.24
N ASN A 145 -11.54 -9.24 8.85
CA ASN A 145 -11.39 -9.23 10.31
C ASN A 145 -10.65 -7.97 10.73
N MET A 146 -11.40 -7.02 11.32
CA MET A 146 -10.92 -5.67 11.56
C MET A 146 -9.74 -5.58 12.54
N GLY A 147 -9.66 -6.48 13.53
CA GLY A 147 -8.65 -6.40 14.58
C GLY A 147 -8.61 -5.01 15.25
N ASN A 148 -7.44 -4.38 15.24
CA ASN A 148 -7.25 -3.02 15.75
C ASN A 148 -7.53 -1.97 14.65
N ALA A 149 -8.27 -0.91 14.98
CA ALA A 149 -8.62 0.18 14.06
C ALA A 149 -7.43 0.90 13.42
N LEU A 150 -6.31 1.05 14.14
CA LEU A 150 -5.07 1.62 13.58
C LEU A 150 -4.51 0.71 12.49
N THR A 151 -4.41 -0.59 12.79
CA THR A 151 -3.89 -1.58 11.86
C THR A 151 -4.79 -1.71 10.63
N TRP A 152 -6.11 -1.76 10.82
CA TRP A 152 -7.11 -1.75 9.76
C TRP A 152 -6.90 -0.59 8.78
N ARG A 153 -6.82 0.64 9.32
CA ARG A 153 -6.63 1.85 8.50
C ARG A 153 -5.30 1.83 7.75
N LYS A 154 -4.21 1.47 8.43
CA LYS A 154 -2.89 1.37 7.79
C LYS A 154 -2.90 0.38 6.62
N THR A 155 -3.46 -0.81 6.84
CA THR A 155 -3.55 -1.85 5.79
C THR A 155 -4.40 -1.40 4.61
N LEU A 156 -5.55 -0.78 4.85
CA LEU A 156 -6.39 -0.25 3.78
C LEU A 156 -5.68 0.82 2.95
N ASN A 157 -4.95 1.72 3.60
CA ASN A 157 -4.23 2.80 2.90
C ASN A 157 -3.12 2.24 2.00
N VAL A 158 -2.29 1.32 2.52
CA VAL A 158 -1.26 0.64 1.71
C VAL A 158 -1.90 -0.06 0.51
N LEU A 159 -2.99 -0.80 0.73
CA LEU A 159 -3.67 -1.51 -0.37
C LEU A 159 -4.24 -0.55 -1.43
N ARG A 160 -4.80 0.60 -1.03
CA ARG A 160 -5.33 1.60 -1.98
C ARG A 160 -4.25 2.23 -2.83
N GLN A 161 -3.07 2.44 -2.28
CA GLN A 161 -1.94 3.03 -2.98
C GLN A 161 -1.32 2.04 -3.98
N GLU A 162 -1.27 0.76 -3.60
CA GLU A 162 -0.52 -0.25 -4.34
C GLU A 162 -1.36 -1.05 -5.34
N ILE A 163 -2.68 -1.19 -5.10
CA ILE A 163 -3.55 -2.01 -5.94
C ILE A 163 -4.32 -1.15 -6.93
N ASN A 164 -4.05 -1.37 -8.22
CA ASN A 164 -4.80 -0.75 -9.29
C ASN A 164 -6.02 -1.61 -9.69
N ILE A 165 -7.16 -1.35 -9.03
CA ILE A 165 -8.43 -2.05 -9.28
C ILE A 165 -8.92 -1.84 -10.72
N GLU A 166 -8.70 -0.68 -11.32
CA GLU A 166 -9.16 -0.41 -12.68
C GLU A 166 -8.37 -1.22 -13.72
N ARG A 167 -7.07 -1.43 -13.49
CA ARG A 167 -6.27 -2.37 -14.28
C ARG A 167 -6.79 -3.79 -14.14
N LEU A 168 -7.04 -4.26 -12.91
CA LEU A 168 -7.62 -5.59 -12.67
C LEU A 168 -8.92 -5.79 -13.44
N LYS A 169 -9.86 -4.84 -13.38
CA LYS A 169 -11.12 -4.91 -14.12
C LYS A 169 -10.90 -5.02 -15.63
N LYS A 170 -9.94 -4.26 -16.18
CA LYS A 170 -9.58 -4.34 -17.61
C LYS A 170 -8.98 -5.70 -17.97
N ASP A 171 -8.10 -6.24 -17.14
CA ASP A 171 -7.47 -7.54 -17.38
C ASP A 171 -8.48 -8.68 -17.26
N MET A 172 -9.37 -8.64 -16.26
CA MET A 172 -10.47 -9.59 -16.13
C MET A 172 -11.41 -9.59 -17.35
N LYS A 173 -11.68 -8.41 -17.95
CA LYS A 173 -12.50 -8.30 -19.17
C LYS A 173 -11.88 -9.01 -20.38
N LYS A 174 -10.56 -9.19 -20.43
CA LYS A 174 -9.90 -9.97 -21.50
C LYS A 174 -10.23 -11.47 -21.38
N GLY A 175 -10.66 -11.94 -20.20
CA GLY A 175 -11.02 -13.33 -19.96
C GLY A 175 -9.85 -14.29 -20.22
N ALA A 176 -10.13 -15.41 -20.89
CA ALA A 176 -9.11 -16.42 -21.20
C ALA A 176 -7.91 -15.86 -22.01
N LYS A 177 -8.13 -14.82 -22.82
CA LYS A 177 -7.06 -14.19 -23.62
C LYS A 177 -5.93 -13.64 -22.77
N TYR A 178 -6.23 -13.17 -21.56
CA TYR A 178 -5.20 -12.69 -20.64
C TYR A 178 -4.16 -13.78 -20.34
N PHE A 179 -4.62 -15.01 -20.14
CA PHE A 179 -3.76 -16.11 -19.69
C PHE A 179 -3.07 -16.83 -20.83
N LEU A 180 -3.62 -16.79 -22.05
CA LEU A 180 -3.14 -17.60 -23.18
C LEU A 180 -1.66 -17.39 -23.51
N GLU A 181 -1.16 -16.17 -23.33
CA GLU A 181 0.23 -15.80 -23.63
C GLU A 181 1.24 -16.41 -22.62
N ASP A 182 0.79 -16.67 -21.39
CA ASP A 182 1.63 -17.14 -20.28
C ASP A 182 1.51 -18.63 -20.01
N ILE A 183 0.73 -19.40 -20.81
CA ILE A 183 0.60 -20.85 -20.62
C ILE A 183 1.89 -21.53 -21.13
N PRO A 184 2.68 -22.19 -20.26
CA PRO A 184 3.88 -22.88 -20.71
C PRO A 184 3.51 -24.06 -21.62
N LEU A 185 4.18 -24.17 -22.77
CA LEU A 185 3.92 -25.22 -23.75
C LEU A 185 4.05 -26.64 -23.15
N GLU A 186 4.95 -26.79 -22.18
CA GLU A 186 5.15 -28.03 -21.43
C GLU A 186 3.88 -28.50 -20.71
N TYR A 187 3.12 -27.58 -20.11
CA TYR A 187 1.86 -27.90 -19.42
C TYR A 187 0.82 -28.43 -20.40
N VAL A 188 0.70 -27.80 -21.57
CA VAL A 188 -0.22 -28.24 -22.63
C VAL A 188 0.18 -29.63 -23.11
N THR A 189 1.47 -29.83 -23.38
CA THR A 189 2.00 -31.09 -23.93
C THR A 189 1.88 -32.24 -22.94
N LYS A 190 2.14 -32.01 -21.65
CA LYS A 190 2.09 -33.04 -20.60
C LYS A 190 0.67 -33.42 -20.20
N TYR A 191 -0.24 -32.45 -20.06
CA TYR A 191 -1.54 -32.69 -19.41
C TYR A 191 -2.75 -32.59 -20.35
N ARG A 192 -2.62 -31.98 -21.53
CA ARG A 192 -3.77 -31.74 -22.43
C ARG A 192 -3.66 -32.50 -23.75
N ILE A 193 -2.46 -32.74 -24.27
CA ILE A 193 -2.25 -33.53 -25.50
C ILE A 193 -2.01 -34.99 -25.12
N LYS A 194 -2.98 -35.87 -25.39
CA LYS A 194 -2.74 -37.32 -25.31
C LYS A 194 -1.75 -37.72 -26.40
N LYS A 195 -0.60 -38.30 -26.03
CA LYS A 195 0.27 -38.99 -27.00
C LYS A 195 -0.57 -40.06 -27.69
N ARG A 196 -0.83 -39.92 -28.99
CA ARG A 196 -1.38 -41.01 -29.81
C ARG A 196 -0.38 -42.15 -29.73
N THR A 197 -0.69 -43.21 -29.00
CA THR A 197 -0.02 -44.49 -29.14
C THR A 197 -0.23 -44.92 -30.59
N LYS A 198 0.84 -44.87 -31.40
CA LYS A 198 0.85 -45.55 -32.69
C LYS A 198 0.59 -47.03 -32.40
N LYS A 199 -0.64 -47.50 -32.59
CA LYS A 199 -0.89 -48.92 -32.82
C LYS A 199 -0.13 -49.26 -34.09
N SER A 200 1.01 -49.93 -33.96
CA SER A 200 1.62 -50.65 -35.06
C SER A 200 0.55 -51.59 -35.63
N ARG A 201 0.15 -51.36 -36.89
CA ARG A 201 -0.57 -52.38 -37.65
C ARG A 201 0.38 -53.58 -37.78
N PRO A 202 -0.06 -54.82 -37.50
CA PRO A 202 0.70 -55.98 -37.95
C PRO A 202 0.73 -55.93 -39.48
N LEU A 203 1.92 -56.07 -40.05
CA LEU A 203 2.10 -56.35 -41.46
C LEU A 203 1.52 -57.74 -41.71
N SER A 204 0.40 -57.78 -42.44
CA SER A 204 -0.17 -58.98 -43.06
C SER A 204 0.53 -59.23 -44.38
#